data_AF-A0AAU9X1C1-F1
#
_entry.id   AF-A0AAU9X1C1-F1
#
_cell.length_a   1.000
_cell.length_b   1.000
_cell.length_c   1.000
_cell.angle_alpha   90.00
_cell.angle_beta   90.00
_cell.angle_gamma   90.00
#
_symmetry.space_group_name_H-M   'P 1'
#
loop_
_entity.id
_entity.type
_entity.pdbx_description
1 polymer ?
#
loop_
_entity_poly.entity_id
_entity_poly.type
_entity_poly.pdbx_seq_one_letter_code
_entity_poly.pdbx_strand_id
1 'polypeptide(L)'
;MEIGNREGEVSAYCILAGVRYLLHDYQMAKIYVKKQIFISTEIGYRMQQAETFLAKARILQHGKQNKAVECIEKALSITSAIGDIRGDFEALLHLSRIKMLQSKFQVAKSYLYECIAKYEKLRHSLHGNEQFQVSLLEHGGRFPYKMLSELLCYSTNPKEALYAEELTRARCLAESMALNFSAENHISSDPKSWFGIEEVLSKEDNCTILYISYYDRTVRLWVLKSNGDTLFRSSEEVDDKTLIAEKAFNLNSFFDQETTRRLNLCFKLIITPVADLLTEPEIVIVPERSLYRVPFAALRDQSDGRYISETQRIRIVPSLTTLKLIQDCPADFHSETGAVVVGDPKVGKVYYMGGERTFVPLHCARKEAEMIGELLGVQPLLGERAKKQEVLQR
;
A
#
# COMPACT_ATOMS: atom_id res chain seq x y z
N MET A 1 -32.95 -14.73 29.14
CA MET A 1 -33.37 -14.37 27.76
C MET A 1 -32.16 -14.61 26.87
N GLU A 2 -31.95 -15.85 26.45
CA GLU A 2 -30.92 -16.19 25.48
C GLU A 2 -31.35 -15.62 24.13
N ILE A 3 -30.61 -14.63 23.64
CA ILE A 3 -30.86 -14.01 22.35
C ILE A 3 -30.39 -15.04 21.32
N GLY A 4 -31.30 -15.91 20.84
CA GLY A 4 -31.03 -17.05 19.97
C GLY A 4 -30.52 -16.72 18.56
N ASN A 5 -29.60 -15.74 18.43
CA ASN A 5 -28.91 -15.42 17.19
C ASN A 5 -27.74 -16.40 16.98
N ARG A 6 -28.09 -17.60 16.50
CA ARG A 6 -27.13 -18.67 16.21
C ARG A 6 -26.10 -18.28 15.15
N GLU A 7 -26.44 -17.39 14.22
CA GLU A 7 -25.49 -16.85 13.25
C GLU A 7 -24.44 -15.97 13.93
N GLY A 8 -24.86 -15.07 14.82
CA GLY A 8 -23.98 -14.25 15.64
C GLY A 8 -23.03 -15.09 16.50
N GLU A 9 -23.50 -16.22 17.04
CA GLU A 9 -22.65 -17.19 17.76
C GLU A 9 -21.55 -17.78 16.86
N VAL A 10 -21.89 -18.20 15.63
CA VAL A 10 -20.92 -18.73 14.66
C VAL A 10 -19.85 -17.70 14.33
N SER A 11 -20.25 -16.45 14.03
CA SER A 11 -19.30 -15.36 13.74
C SER A 11 -18.41 -15.04 14.95
N ALA A 12 -18.98 -15.02 16.16
CA ALA A 12 -18.21 -14.79 17.39
C ALA A 12 -17.18 -15.89 17.63
N TYR A 13 -17.55 -17.16 17.45
CA TYR A 13 -16.60 -18.27 17.57
C TYR A 13 -15.52 -18.26 16.50
N CYS A 14 -15.83 -17.81 15.28
CA CYS A 14 -14.84 -17.61 14.21
C CYS A 14 -13.78 -16.57 14.61
N ILE A 15 -14.23 -15.40 15.12
CA ILE A 15 -13.33 -14.34 15.58
C ILE A 15 -12.47 -14.82 16.76
N LEU A 16 -13.09 -15.49 17.75
CA LEU A 16 -12.37 -16.03 18.91
C LEU A 16 -11.33 -17.08 18.52
N ALA A 17 -11.65 -17.96 17.57
CA ALA A 17 -10.69 -18.91 17.03
C ALA A 17 -9.50 -18.21 16.36
N GLY A 18 -9.76 -17.18 15.56
CA GLY A 18 -8.73 -16.36 14.92
C GLY A 18 -7.81 -15.67 15.94
N VAL A 19 -8.38 -15.03 16.97
CA VAL A 19 -7.61 -14.35 18.02
C VAL A 19 -6.73 -15.35 18.78
N ARG A 20 -7.27 -16.51 19.19
CA ARG A 20 -6.48 -17.54 19.90
C ARG A 20 -5.36 -18.09 19.04
N TYR A 21 -5.61 -18.26 17.74
CA TYR A 21 -4.60 -18.69 16.80
C TYR A 21 -3.44 -17.67 16.69
N LEU A 22 -3.76 -16.37 16.62
CA LEU A 22 -2.75 -15.30 16.60
C LEU A 22 -1.93 -15.23 17.89
N LEU A 23 -2.52 -15.64 19.03
CA LEU A 23 -1.84 -15.76 20.32
C LEU A 23 -1.08 -17.10 20.50
N HIS A 24 -0.95 -17.90 19.44
CA HIS A 24 -0.35 -19.24 19.46
C HIS A 24 -1.05 -20.25 20.39
N ASP A 25 -2.28 -19.96 20.83
CA ASP A 25 -3.12 -20.85 21.63
C ASP A 25 -3.97 -21.76 20.71
N TYR A 26 -3.26 -22.67 20.03
CA TYR A 26 -3.86 -23.55 19.02
C TYR A 26 -4.90 -24.53 19.59
N GLN A 27 -4.78 -24.89 20.89
CA GLN A 27 -5.74 -25.78 21.55
C GLN A 27 -7.09 -25.09 21.73
N MET A 28 -7.09 -23.84 22.22
CA MET A 28 -8.33 -23.08 22.36
C MET A 28 -8.94 -22.71 21.01
N ALA A 29 -8.10 -22.34 20.02
CA ALA A 29 -8.58 -22.09 18.66
C ALA A 29 -9.36 -23.29 18.10
N LYS A 30 -8.84 -24.51 18.33
CA LYS A 30 -9.48 -25.76 17.89
C LYS A 30 -10.82 -26.03 18.59
N ILE A 31 -10.95 -25.66 19.86
CA ILE A 31 -12.22 -25.77 20.61
C ILE A 31 -13.27 -24.82 20.02
N TYR A 32 -12.90 -23.57 19.75
CA TYR A 32 -13.83 -22.59 19.17
C TYR A 32 -14.27 -22.99 17.76
N VAL A 33 -13.36 -23.48 16.92
CA VAL A 33 -13.74 -24.01 15.59
C VAL A 33 -14.66 -25.23 15.71
N LYS A 34 -14.50 -26.11 16.71
CA LYS A 34 -15.46 -27.22 16.92
C LYS A 34 -16.86 -26.71 17.27
N LYS A 35 -16.96 -25.68 18.12
CA LYS A 35 -18.24 -25.06 18.47
C LYS A 35 -18.89 -24.40 17.25
N GLN A 36 -18.08 -23.70 16.45
CA GLN A 36 -18.50 -23.12 15.17
C GLN A 36 -19.05 -24.21 14.22
N ILE A 37 -18.32 -25.32 14.04
CA ILE A 37 -18.75 -26.47 13.21
C ILE A 37 -20.10 -27.01 13.66
N PHE A 38 -20.25 -27.28 14.96
CA PHE A 38 -21.48 -27.84 15.52
C PHE A 38 -22.68 -26.96 15.17
N ILE A 39 -22.61 -25.66 15.49
CA ILE A 39 -23.70 -24.72 15.26
C ILE A 39 -23.93 -24.50 13.75
N SER A 40 -22.88 -24.32 12.95
CA SER A 40 -23.02 -24.13 11.48
C SER A 40 -23.68 -25.33 10.77
N THR A 41 -23.49 -26.53 11.31
CA THR A 41 -24.10 -27.76 10.79
C THR A 41 -25.59 -27.82 11.16
N GLU A 42 -25.96 -27.37 12.36
CA GLU A 42 -27.37 -27.25 12.79
C GLU A 42 -28.14 -26.21 11.98
N ILE A 43 -27.53 -25.06 11.66
CA ILE A 43 -28.20 -23.99 10.90
C ILE A 43 -28.29 -24.33 9.39
N GLY A 44 -27.36 -25.11 8.85
CA GLY A 44 -27.43 -25.61 7.46
C GLY A 44 -27.14 -24.57 6.36
N TYR A 45 -26.78 -23.35 6.70
CA TYR A 45 -26.43 -22.33 5.71
C TYR A 45 -25.07 -22.58 5.07
N ARG A 46 -25.05 -22.61 3.73
CA ARG A 46 -23.86 -22.94 2.93
C ARG A 46 -22.71 -21.96 3.13
N MET A 47 -22.99 -20.67 3.32
CA MET A 47 -21.97 -19.65 3.55
C MET A 47 -21.21 -19.91 4.87
N GLN A 48 -21.92 -20.14 5.96
CA GLN A 48 -21.36 -20.43 7.28
C GLN A 48 -20.57 -21.76 7.27
N GLN A 49 -21.00 -22.75 6.48
CA GLN A 49 -20.23 -23.98 6.29
C GLN A 49 -18.87 -23.71 5.61
N ALA A 50 -18.84 -22.86 4.58
CA ALA A 50 -17.59 -22.48 3.92
C ALA A 50 -16.63 -21.72 4.85
N GLU A 51 -17.14 -20.73 5.61
CA GLU A 51 -16.35 -19.99 6.61
C GLU A 51 -15.75 -20.93 7.66
N THR A 52 -16.53 -21.92 8.08
CA THR A 52 -16.11 -22.93 9.05
C THR A 52 -14.97 -23.80 8.50
N PHE A 53 -15.06 -24.20 7.23
CA PHE A 53 -13.98 -24.94 6.56
C PHE A 53 -12.69 -24.09 6.45
N LEU A 54 -12.80 -22.80 6.13
CA LEU A 54 -11.65 -21.88 6.10
C LEU A 54 -11.03 -21.70 7.50
N ALA A 55 -11.85 -21.51 8.54
CA ALA A 55 -11.37 -21.40 9.91
C ALA A 55 -10.63 -22.67 10.36
N LYS A 56 -11.16 -23.86 10.03
CA LYS A 56 -10.49 -25.13 10.27
C LYS A 56 -9.16 -25.25 9.51
N ALA A 57 -9.12 -24.81 8.25
CA ALA A 57 -7.90 -24.84 7.45
C ALA A 57 -6.78 -23.98 8.04
N ARG A 58 -7.10 -22.76 8.53
CA ARG A 58 -6.13 -21.89 9.21
C ARG A 58 -5.45 -22.62 10.37
N ILE A 59 -6.22 -23.34 11.21
CA ILE A 59 -5.66 -24.13 12.31
C ILE A 59 -4.77 -25.28 11.81
N LEU A 60 -5.17 -25.96 10.73
CA LEU A 60 -4.43 -27.11 10.19
C LEU A 60 -3.17 -26.71 9.40
N GLN A 61 -3.05 -25.45 9.01
CA GLN A 61 -1.96 -24.95 8.16
C GLN A 61 -0.58 -25.20 8.79
N HIS A 62 -0.46 -25.08 10.11
CA HIS A 62 0.76 -25.42 10.85
C HIS A 62 0.72 -26.90 11.27
N GLY A 63 1.26 -27.77 10.41
CA GLY A 63 1.55 -29.18 10.72
C GLY A 63 0.65 -30.22 10.02
N LYS A 64 -0.49 -29.84 9.43
CA LYS A 64 -1.36 -30.75 8.65
C LYS A 64 -1.81 -30.11 7.34
N GLN A 65 -0.86 -29.59 6.56
CA GLN A 65 -1.11 -28.83 5.34
C GLN A 65 -2.03 -29.54 4.33
N ASN A 66 -1.89 -30.85 4.10
CA ASN A 66 -2.77 -31.58 3.17
C ASN A 66 -4.24 -31.54 3.62
N LYS A 67 -4.51 -31.70 4.92
CA LYS A 67 -5.86 -31.59 5.48
C LYS A 67 -6.39 -30.16 5.45
N ALA A 68 -5.51 -29.17 5.54
CA ALA A 68 -5.88 -27.77 5.37
C ALA A 68 -6.33 -27.52 3.93
N VAL A 69 -5.58 -28.00 2.93
CA VAL A 69 -5.93 -27.91 1.51
C VAL A 69 -7.29 -28.54 1.24
N GLU A 70 -7.56 -29.76 1.71
CA GLU A 70 -8.87 -30.41 1.56
C GLU A 70 -10.02 -29.57 2.15
N CYS A 71 -9.79 -28.90 3.28
CA CYS A 71 -10.80 -28.02 3.87
C CYS A 71 -11.02 -26.78 3.00
N ILE A 72 -9.94 -26.17 2.49
CA ILE A 72 -10.04 -24.98 1.65
C ILE A 72 -10.71 -25.29 0.31
N GLU A 73 -10.39 -26.42 -0.32
CA GLU A 73 -11.02 -26.85 -1.58
C GLU A 73 -12.53 -27.09 -1.39
N LYS A 74 -12.94 -27.64 -0.24
CA LYS A 74 -14.37 -27.75 0.12
C LYS A 74 -15.02 -26.38 0.30
N ALA A 75 -14.35 -25.46 1.00
CA ALA A 75 -14.84 -24.08 1.15
C ALA A 75 -15.00 -23.40 -0.21
N LEU A 76 -13.98 -23.46 -1.06
CA LEU A 76 -13.96 -22.89 -2.41
C LEU A 76 -15.07 -23.47 -3.29
N SER A 77 -15.29 -24.78 -3.24
CA SER A 77 -16.39 -25.42 -3.96
C SER A 77 -17.75 -24.89 -3.52
N ILE A 78 -17.95 -24.67 -2.21
CA ILE A 78 -19.19 -24.12 -1.68
C ILE A 78 -19.36 -22.65 -2.07
N THR A 79 -18.34 -21.81 -1.88
CA THR A 79 -18.38 -20.36 -2.17
C THR A 79 -18.61 -20.11 -3.66
N SER A 80 -17.93 -20.88 -4.52
CA SER A 80 -18.13 -20.80 -5.97
C SER A 80 -19.54 -21.21 -6.37
N ALA A 81 -20.12 -22.24 -5.72
CA ALA A 81 -21.48 -22.70 -6.02
C ALA A 81 -22.58 -21.73 -5.56
N ILE A 82 -22.32 -20.88 -4.57
CA ILE A 82 -23.27 -19.85 -4.10
C ILE A 82 -22.97 -18.46 -4.68
N GLY A 83 -21.91 -18.32 -5.49
CA GLY A 83 -21.51 -17.03 -6.07
C GLY A 83 -20.83 -16.07 -5.09
N ASP A 84 -20.29 -16.57 -3.97
CA ASP A 84 -19.57 -15.75 -2.99
C ASP A 84 -18.14 -15.47 -3.46
N ILE A 85 -17.97 -14.34 -4.15
CA ILE A 85 -16.68 -13.89 -4.70
C ILE A 85 -15.67 -13.62 -3.58
N ARG A 86 -16.12 -13.15 -2.41
CA ARG A 86 -15.24 -12.88 -1.27
C ARG A 86 -14.74 -14.18 -0.65
N GLY A 87 -15.61 -15.16 -0.47
CA GLY A 87 -15.24 -16.51 -0.03
C GLY A 87 -14.24 -17.17 -0.99
N ASP A 88 -14.45 -17.06 -2.30
CA ASP A 88 -13.50 -17.54 -3.31
C ASP A 88 -12.13 -16.86 -3.19
N PHE A 89 -12.11 -15.53 -3.04
CA PHE A 89 -10.88 -14.75 -2.83
C PHE A 89 -10.12 -15.24 -1.60
N GLU A 90 -10.78 -15.39 -0.45
CA GLU A 90 -10.14 -15.84 0.79
C GLU A 90 -9.60 -17.27 0.67
N ALA A 91 -10.37 -18.18 0.06
CA ALA A 91 -9.95 -19.56 -0.16
C ALA A 91 -8.72 -19.65 -1.07
N LEU A 92 -8.72 -18.95 -2.21
CA LEU A 92 -7.58 -18.91 -3.13
C LEU A 92 -6.33 -18.32 -2.47
N LEU A 93 -6.47 -17.25 -1.68
CA LEU A 93 -5.36 -16.66 -0.92
C LEU A 93 -4.73 -17.68 0.05
N HIS A 94 -5.55 -18.46 0.75
CA HIS A 94 -5.07 -19.50 1.66
C HIS A 94 -4.38 -20.65 0.90
N LEU A 95 -4.91 -21.07 -0.25
CA LEU A 95 -4.25 -22.07 -1.11
C LEU A 95 -2.89 -21.57 -1.60
N SER A 96 -2.81 -20.35 -2.12
CA SER A 96 -1.55 -19.71 -2.53
C SER A 96 -0.50 -19.76 -1.42
N ARG A 97 -0.87 -19.35 -0.20
CA ARG A 97 0.03 -19.34 0.96
C ARG A 97 0.52 -20.74 1.32
N ILE A 98 -0.34 -21.75 1.32
CA ILE A 98 0.08 -23.13 1.58
C ILE A 98 1.02 -23.64 0.50
N LYS A 99 0.75 -23.35 -0.78
CA LYS A 99 1.62 -23.77 -1.88
C LYS A 99 2.98 -23.07 -1.84
N MET A 100 3.04 -21.81 -1.40
CA MET A 100 4.32 -21.14 -1.13
C MET A 100 5.11 -21.83 -0.02
N LEU A 101 4.48 -22.17 1.11
CA LEU A 101 5.13 -22.91 2.20
C LEU A 101 5.59 -24.32 1.79
N GLN A 102 5.00 -24.89 0.74
CA GLN A 102 5.40 -26.17 0.14
C GLN A 102 6.45 -26.01 -0.96
N SER A 103 6.95 -24.80 -1.22
CA SER A 103 7.84 -24.45 -2.33
C SER A 103 7.27 -24.81 -3.72
N LYS A 104 5.93 -24.92 -3.83
CA LYS A 104 5.22 -25.19 -5.09
C LYS A 104 4.88 -23.87 -5.79
N PHE A 105 5.91 -23.12 -6.17
CA PHE A 105 5.79 -21.72 -6.61
C PHE A 105 4.91 -21.53 -7.85
N GLN A 106 4.98 -22.43 -8.84
CA GLN A 106 4.14 -22.30 -10.05
C GLN A 106 2.65 -22.45 -9.74
N VAL A 107 2.29 -23.38 -8.86
CA VAL A 107 0.90 -23.58 -8.42
C VAL A 107 0.44 -22.40 -7.56
N ALA A 108 1.31 -21.89 -6.69
CA ALA A 108 1.02 -20.69 -5.91
C ALA A 108 0.77 -19.48 -6.80
N LYS A 109 1.58 -19.27 -7.85
CA LYS A 109 1.43 -18.19 -8.84
C LYS A 109 0.06 -18.26 -9.54
N SER A 110 -0.38 -19.46 -9.97
CA SER A 110 -1.72 -19.66 -10.55
C SER A 110 -2.83 -19.20 -9.60
N TYR A 111 -2.83 -19.70 -8.36
CA TYR A 111 -3.84 -19.32 -7.39
C TYR A 111 -3.80 -17.83 -7.03
N LEU A 112 -2.62 -17.20 -7.03
CA LEU A 112 -2.49 -15.76 -6.80
C LEU A 112 -3.14 -14.96 -7.94
N TYR A 113 -2.97 -15.36 -9.20
CA TYR A 113 -3.66 -14.70 -10.31
C TYR A 113 -5.17 -14.85 -10.24
N GLU A 114 -5.67 -16.04 -9.92
CA GLU A 114 -7.10 -16.26 -9.72
C GLU A 114 -7.64 -15.43 -8.55
N CYS A 115 -6.89 -15.36 -7.44
CA CYS A 115 -7.20 -14.55 -6.27
C CYS A 115 -7.29 -13.05 -6.62
N ILE A 116 -6.29 -12.53 -7.33
CA ILE A 116 -6.29 -11.14 -7.85
C ILE A 116 -7.51 -10.90 -8.73
N ALA A 117 -7.83 -11.82 -9.65
CA ALA A 117 -9.01 -11.68 -10.51
C ALA A 117 -10.33 -11.62 -9.71
N LYS A 118 -10.46 -12.36 -8.60
CA LYS A 118 -11.63 -12.27 -7.71
C LYS A 118 -11.67 -10.93 -6.98
N TYR A 119 -10.52 -10.45 -6.49
CA TYR A 119 -10.42 -9.13 -5.89
C TYR A 119 -10.83 -8.01 -6.84
N GLU A 120 -10.37 -8.05 -8.10
CA GLU A 120 -10.71 -7.04 -9.11
C GLU A 120 -12.22 -7.03 -9.41
N LYS A 121 -12.87 -8.20 -9.41
CA LYS A 121 -14.33 -8.29 -9.53
C LYS A 121 -15.04 -7.63 -8.35
N LEU A 122 -14.59 -7.88 -7.11
CA LEU A 122 -15.12 -7.22 -5.91
C LEU A 122 -14.88 -5.70 -5.94
N ARG A 123 -13.70 -5.27 -6.39
CA ARG A 123 -13.36 -3.86 -6.50
C ARG A 123 -14.23 -3.16 -7.54
N HIS A 124 -14.48 -3.80 -8.67
CA HIS A 124 -15.32 -3.28 -9.73
C HIS A 124 -16.79 -3.14 -9.29
N SER A 125 -17.32 -4.04 -8.47
CA SER A 125 -18.68 -3.89 -7.92
C SER A 125 -18.85 -2.70 -6.96
N LEU A 126 -17.73 -2.15 -6.46
CA LEU A 126 -17.68 -0.94 -5.64
C LEU A 126 -17.38 0.34 -6.45
N HIS A 127 -17.43 0.28 -7.78
CA HIS A 127 -17.17 1.43 -8.64
C HIS A 127 -18.07 2.63 -8.29
N GLY A 128 -17.48 3.83 -8.25
CA GLY A 128 -18.16 5.05 -7.81
C GLY A 128 -18.17 5.27 -6.30
N ASN A 129 -17.63 4.34 -5.50
CA ASN A 129 -17.38 4.55 -4.06
C ASN A 129 -15.89 4.39 -3.74
N GLU A 130 -15.13 5.45 -4.02
CA GLU A 130 -13.67 5.48 -3.82
C GLU A 130 -13.27 5.11 -2.39
N GLN A 131 -14.03 5.57 -1.38
CA GLN A 131 -13.72 5.27 0.02
C GLN A 131 -13.80 3.76 0.32
N PHE A 132 -14.82 3.06 -0.20
CA PHE A 132 -14.92 1.61 -0.03
C PHE A 132 -13.88 0.87 -0.87
N GLN A 133 -13.54 1.34 -2.07
CA GLN A 133 -12.48 0.74 -2.88
C GLN A 133 -11.11 0.84 -2.21
N VAL A 134 -10.78 2.01 -1.66
CA VAL A 134 -9.56 2.23 -0.86
C VAL A 134 -9.57 1.31 0.36
N SER A 135 -10.67 1.31 1.12
CA SER A 135 -10.80 0.46 2.31
C SER A 135 -10.66 -1.02 1.98
N LEU A 136 -11.22 -1.50 0.87
CA LEU A 136 -11.12 -2.90 0.43
C LEU A 136 -9.67 -3.29 0.11
N LEU A 137 -8.92 -2.41 -0.57
CA LEU A 137 -7.51 -2.61 -0.87
C LEU A 137 -6.67 -2.67 0.42
N GLU A 138 -6.91 -1.74 1.34
CA GLU A 138 -6.20 -1.62 2.62
C GLU A 138 -6.49 -2.83 3.53
N HIS A 139 -7.74 -3.27 3.60
CA HIS A 139 -8.21 -4.35 4.47
C HIS A 139 -8.21 -5.72 3.77
N GLY A 140 -7.06 -6.09 3.22
CA GLY A 140 -6.81 -7.46 2.76
C GLY A 140 -6.58 -7.62 1.27
N GLY A 141 -7.06 -6.68 0.45
CA GLY A 141 -6.91 -6.72 -1.01
C GLY A 141 -5.46 -6.69 -1.49
N ARG A 142 -4.57 -6.08 -0.71
CA ARG A 142 -3.15 -5.94 -1.04
C ARG A 142 -2.32 -7.23 -0.91
N PHE A 143 -2.68 -8.12 0.01
CA PHE A 143 -1.89 -9.32 0.31
C PHE A 143 -1.56 -10.19 -0.90
N PRO A 144 -2.49 -10.53 -1.81
CA PRO A 144 -2.15 -11.36 -2.96
C PRO A 144 -1.13 -10.70 -3.90
N TYR A 145 -1.21 -9.38 -4.14
CA TYR A 145 -0.22 -8.68 -4.96
C TYR A 145 1.16 -8.68 -4.32
N LYS A 146 1.23 -8.48 -3.01
CA LYS A 146 2.50 -8.52 -2.25
C LYS A 146 3.14 -9.89 -2.26
N MET A 147 2.32 -10.92 -2.06
CA MET A 147 2.74 -12.31 -2.08
C MET A 147 3.19 -12.73 -3.48
N LEU A 148 2.54 -12.21 -4.52
CA LEU A 148 2.95 -12.40 -5.90
C LEU A 148 4.27 -11.68 -6.20
N SER A 149 4.42 -10.42 -5.80
CA SER A 149 5.66 -9.66 -5.93
C SER A 149 6.83 -10.38 -5.26
N GLU A 150 6.62 -10.88 -4.04
CA GLU A 150 7.60 -11.70 -3.32
C GLU A 150 8.03 -12.94 -4.11
N LEU A 151 7.06 -13.72 -4.58
CA LEU A 151 7.31 -14.91 -5.36
C LEU A 151 8.09 -14.60 -6.66
N LEU A 152 7.77 -13.49 -7.32
CA LEU A 152 8.42 -13.04 -8.56
C LEU A 152 9.85 -12.54 -8.31
N CYS A 153 10.10 -11.84 -7.20
CA CYS A 153 11.44 -11.45 -6.78
C CYS A 153 12.34 -12.69 -6.58
N TYR A 154 11.84 -13.73 -5.90
CA TYR A 154 12.59 -14.99 -5.74
C TYR A 154 12.78 -15.76 -7.05
N SER A 155 11.84 -15.63 -7.99
CA SER A 155 11.87 -16.32 -9.29
C SER A 155 12.70 -15.57 -10.34
N THR A 156 13.51 -14.58 -9.95
CA THR A 156 14.39 -13.75 -10.81
C THR A 156 13.68 -12.86 -11.84
N ASN A 157 12.41 -12.49 -11.59
CA ASN A 157 11.67 -11.58 -12.46
C ASN A 157 11.23 -10.30 -11.74
N PRO A 158 12.18 -9.42 -11.39
CA PRO A 158 11.90 -8.22 -10.59
C PRO A 158 11.04 -7.20 -11.34
N LYS A 159 11.02 -7.22 -12.68
CA LYS A 159 10.14 -6.36 -13.47
C LYS A 159 8.68 -6.74 -13.24
N GLU A 160 8.29 -8.00 -13.47
CA GLU A 160 6.93 -8.48 -13.14
C GLU A 160 6.54 -8.19 -11.67
N ALA A 161 7.50 -8.30 -10.76
CA ALA A 161 7.28 -7.99 -9.35
C ALA A 161 6.95 -6.51 -9.09
N LEU A 162 7.58 -5.58 -9.83
CA LEU A 162 7.29 -4.14 -9.78
C LEU A 162 5.87 -3.84 -10.27
N TYR A 163 5.41 -4.49 -11.35
CA TYR A 163 4.03 -4.34 -11.82
C TYR A 163 3.01 -4.75 -10.77
N ALA A 164 3.22 -5.90 -10.13
CA ALA A 164 2.34 -6.35 -9.05
C ALA A 164 2.31 -5.35 -7.87
N GLU A 165 3.44 -4.73 -7.55
CA GLU A 165 3.50 -3.66 -6.53
C GLU A 165 2.72 -2.42 -6.95
N GLU A 166 2.88 -1.99 -8.21
CA GLU A 166 2.23 -0.79 -8.73
C GLU A 166 0.70 -0.89 -8.73
N LEU A 167 0.14 -2.08 -8.98
CA LEU A 167 -1.32 -2.29 -8.89
C LEU A 167 -1.91 -1.96 -7.52
N THR A 168 -1.06 -1.86 -6.49
CA THR A 168 -1.45 -1.49 -5.14
C THR A 168 -1.20 -0.01 -4.80
N ARG A 169 -0.63 0.77 -5.72
CA ARG A 169 -0.25 2.18 -5.48
C ARG A 169 -1.24 3.16 -6.08
N ALA A 170 -1.69 4.09 -5.24
CA ALA A 170 -2.44 5.29 -5.63
C ALA A 170 -3.57 5.05 -6.66
N ARG A 171 -4.18 3.86 -6.71
CA ARG A 171 -4.99 3.46 -7.84
C ARG A 171 -6.28 4.26 -8.00
N CYS A 172 -6.95 4.55 -6.88
CA CYS A 172 -8.12 5.45 -6.90
C CYS A 172 -7.73 6.89 -7.26
N LEU A 173 -6.54 7.35 -6.85
CA LEU A 173 -6.03 8.66 -7.28
C LEU A 173 -5.74 8.68 -8.79
N ALA A 174 -5.07 7.64 -9.33
CA ALA A 174 -4.80 7.52 -10.76
C ALA A 174 -6.09 7.46 -11.59
N GLU A 175 -7.09 6.69 -11.16
CA GLU A 175 -8.41 6.66 -11.80
C GLU A 175 -9.10 8.02 -11.75
N SER A 176 -9.07 8.70 -10.61
CA SER A 176 -9.64 10.05 -10.45
C SER A 176 -8.92 11.08 -11.33
N MET A 177 -7.59 11.01 -11.44
CA MET A 177 -6.80 11.85 -12.33
C MET A 177 -7.14 11.59 -13.80
N ALA A 178 -7.17 10.33 -14.22
CA ALA A 178 -7.54 9.95 -15.59
C ALA A 178 -8.91 10.50 -15.98
N LEU A 179 -9.90 10.37 -15.09
CA LEU A 179 -11.25 10.90 -15.31
C LEU A 179 -11.27 12.43 -15.38
N ASN A 180 -10.59 13.13 -14.47
CA ASN A 180 -10.64 14.59 -14.37
C ASN A 180 -9.80 15.29 -15.45
N PHE A 181 -8.74 14.66 -15.93
CA PHE A 181 -7.80 15.23 -16.90
C PHE A 181 -7.95 14.63 -18.31
N SER A 182 -9.03 13.87 -18.57
CA SER A 182 -9.27 13.17 -19.84
C SER A 182 -8.07 12.34 -20.33
N ALA A 183 -7.27 11.82 -19.40
CA ALA A 183 -6.09 11.04 -19.70
C ALA A 183 -6.44 9.54 -19.67
N GLU A 184 -5.78 8.75 -20.52
CA GLU A 184 -6.01 7.30 -20.54
C GLU A 184 -5.39 6.64 -19.30
N ASN A 185 -6.20 5.87 -18.56
CA ASN A 185 -5.68 5.09 -17.45
C ASN A 185 -5.06 3.79 -17.97
N HIS A 186 -3.73 3.76 -18.00
CA HIS A 186 -2.99 2.59 -18.50
C HIS A 186 -2.80 1.47 -17.45
N ILE A 187 -3.38 1.57 -16.24
CA ILE A 187 -3.33 0.46 -15.26
C ILE A 187 -4.40 -0.57 -15.59
N SER A 188 -3.96 -1.73 -16.08
CA SER A 188 -4.79 -2.92 -16.23
C SER A 188 -4.45 -3.97 -15.17
N SER A 189 -5.49 -4.60 -14.63
CA SER A 189 -5.35 -5.73 -13.71
C SER A 189 -5.08 -7.06 -14.41
N ASP A 190 -5.09 -7.10 -15.75
CA ASP A 190 -4.71 -8.30 -16.52
C ASP A 190 -3.19 -8.51 -16.43
N PRO A 191 -2.73 -9.66 -15.89
CA PRO A 191 -1.31 -10.00 -15.86
C PRO A 191 -0.61 -9.96 -17.21
N LYS A 192 -1.33 -10.16 -18.32
CA LYS A 192 -0.75 -10.13 -19.66
C LYS A 192 -0.42 -8.71 -20.15
N SER A 193 -0.99 -7.69 -19.51
CA SER A 193 -0.73 -6.27 -19.80
C SER A 193 0.27 -5.63 -18.84
N TRP A 194 0.98 -6.42 -18.02
CA TRP A 194 1.99 -5.92 -17.09
C TRP A 194 3.31 -5.63 -17.81
N PHE A 195 3.26 -4.69 -18.75
CA PHE A 195 4.42 -4.17 -19.47
C PHE A 195 4.26 -2.64 -19.66
N GLY A 196 5.34 -1.94 -19.99
CA GLY A 196 5.31 -0.52 -20.32
C GLY A 196 5.36 0.46 -19.13
N ILE A 197 5.46 0.00 -17.87
CA ILE A 197 5.57 0.94 -16.73
C ILE A 197 6.87 1.73 -16.79
N GLU A 198 7.92 1.15 -17.38
CA GLU A 198 9.20 1.84 -17.58
C GLU A 198 9.10 2.96 -18.62
N GLU A 199 8.04 3.02 -19.44
CA GLU A 199 7.80 4.15 -20.38
C GLU A 199 7.62 5.48 -19.67
N VAL A 200 7.30 5.48 -18.37
CA VAL A 200 7.32 6.71 -17.55
C VAL A 200 8.67 7.43 -17.60
N LEU A 201 9.75 6.70 -17.90
CA LEU A 201 11.10 7.26 -18.04
C LEU A 201 11.32 7.97 -19.38
N SER A 202 10.48 7.73 -20.39
CA SER A 202 10.72 8.28 -21.75
C SER A 202 10.58 9.80 -21.81
N LYS A 203 9.95 10.41 -20.80
CA LYS A 203 9.76 11.86 -20.66
C LYS A 203 10.55 12.43 -19.48
N GLU A 204 11.44 11.63 -18.89
CA GLU A 204 12.21 11.98 -17.70
C GLU A 204 13.72 12.00 -18.04
N ASP A 205 14.27 13.21 -18.19
CA ASP A 205 15.70 13.39 -18.48
C ASP A 205 16.49 13.64 -17.19
N ASN A 206 17.71 13.09 -17.13
CA ASN A 206 18.67 13.29 -16.03
C ASN A 206 18.08 12.98 -14.63
N CYS A 207 17.23 11.96 -14.52
CA CYS A 207 16.70 11.50 -13.24
C CYS A 207 16.77 9.97 -13.12
N THR A 208 16.78 9.50 -11.88
CA THR A 208 16.64 8.10 -11.52
C THR A 208 15.41 7.93 -10.65
N ILE A 209 14.57 6.94 -10.95
CA ILE A 209 13.40 6.63 -10.11
C ILE A 209 13.77 5.55 -9.10
N LEU A 210 13.60 5.86 -7.82
CA LEU A 210 13.72 4.92 -6.71
C LEU A 210 12.33 4.49 -6.25
N TYR A 211 11.95 3.27 -6.59
CA TYR A 211 10.72 2.65 -6.13
C TYR A 211 10.97 1.83 -4.87
N ILE A 212 10.24 2.15 -3.80
CA ILE A 212 10.44 1.53 -2.49
C ILE A 212 9.22 0.72 -2.13
N SER A 213 9.42 -0.58 -1.89
CA SER A 213 8.42 -1.48 -1.33
C SER A 213 8.90 -2.05 0.00
N TYR A 214 7.94 -2.33 0.88
CA TYR A 214 8.17 -3.03 2.12
C TYR A 214 7.18 -4.19 2.27
N TYR A 215 7.70 -5.38 2.56
CA TYR A 215 6.89 -6.55 2.84
C TYR A 215 7.68 -7.56 3.68
N ASP A 216 7.01 -8.16 4.67
CA ASP A 216 7.58 -9.20 5.55
C ASP A 216 9.00 -8.88 6.06
N ARG A 217 9.16 -7.68 6.62
CA ARG A 217 10.45 -7.18 7.16
C ARG A 217 11.56 -7.02 6.14
N THR A 218 11.21 -6.97 4.86
CA THR A 218 12.19 -6.80 3.79
C THR A 218 11.91 -5.51 3.05
N VAL A 219 12.94 -4.67 2.90
CA VAL A 219 12.91 -3.48 2.04
C VAL A 219 13.35 -3.90 0.64
N ARG A 220 12.49 -3.63 -0.33
CA ARG A 220 12.70 -3.94 -1.74
C ARG A 220 12.82 -2.63 -2.52
N LEU A 221 13.88 -2.50 -3.29
CA LEU A 221 14.27 -1.28 -3.98
C LEU A 221 14.41 -1.57 -5.46
N TRP A 222 13.61 -0.91 -6.29
CA TRP A 222 13.82 -0.88 -7.73
C TRP A 222 14.39 0.49 -8.11
N VAL A 223 15.44 0.47 -8.91
CA VAL A 223 16.07 1.66 -9.47
C VAL A 223 15.84 1.62 -10.97
N LEU A 224 15.01 2.53 -11.46
CA LEU A 224 14.70 2.68 -12.87
C LEU A 224 15.50 3.85 -13.43
N LYS A 225 16.29 3.59 -14.48
CA LYS A 225 17.14 4.58 -15.14
C LYS A 225 16.55 5.01 -16.48
N SER A 226 16.83 6.24 -16.90
CA SER A 226 16.35 6.82 -18.18
C SER A 226 16.72 6.01 -19.42
N ASN A 227 17.80 5.23 -19.37
CA ASN A 227 18.19 4.31 -20.45
C ASN A 227 17.33 3.03 -20.55
N GLY A 228 16.31 2.88 -19.68
CA GLY A 228 15.41 1.71 -19.63
C GLY A 228 15.89 0.59 -18.71
N ASP A 229 17.05 0.73 -18.06
CA ASP A 229 17.53 -0.26 -17.11
C ASP A 229 16.69 -0.26 -15.84
N THR A 230 16.35 -1.45 -15.36
CA THR A 230 15.68 -1.66 -14.07
C THR A 230 16.52 -2.56 -13.21
N LEU A 231 17.11 -2.00 -12.16
CA LEU A 231 17.90 -2.75 -11.19
C LEU A 231 17.06 -3.00 -9.93
N PHE A 232 17.26 -4.16 -9.31
CA PHE A 232 16.54 -4.56 -8.11
C PHE A 232 17.52 -4.93 -7.00
N ARG A 233 17.29 -4.42 -5.80
CA ARG A 233 18.01 -4.79 -4.59
C ARG A 233 17.02 -5.01 -3.45
N SER A 234 17.34 -5.97 -2.59
CA SER A 234 16.53 -6.30 -1.42
C SER A 234 17.43 -6.27 -0.19
N SER A 235 16.91 -5.76 0.93
CA SER A 235 17.58 -5.87 2.22
C SER A 235 17.50 -7.31 2.73
N GLU A 236 18.33 -7.62 3.74
CA GLU A 236 18.03 -8.70 4.68
C GLU A 236 16.80 -8.36 5.52
N GLU A 237 16.29 -9.32 6.30
CA GLU A 237 15.19 -9.08 7.24
C GLU A 237 15.60 -8.01 8.27
N VAL A 238 14.83 -6.93 8.32
CA VAL A 238 15.02 -5.84 9.28
C VAL A 238 14.36 -6.18 10.62
N ASP A 239 14.92 -5.70 11.72
CA ASP A 239 14.36 -5.97 13.04
C ASP A 239 13.00 -5.26 13.26
N ASP A 240 12.18 -5.79 14.18
CA ASP A 240 10.87 -5.24 14.49
C ASP A 240 10.94 -3.81 15.09
N LYS A 241 12.11 -3.36 15.55
CA LYS A 241 12.33 -1.99 16.07
C LYS A 241 12.52 -0.98 14.94
N THR A 242 13.08 -1.39 13.82
CA THR A 242 13.14 -0.64 12.56
C THR A 242 11.73 -0.38 12.03
N LEU A 243 10.84 -1.36 12.19
CA LEU A 243 9.40 -1.33 11.92
C LEU A 243 8.64 -0.25 12.71
N ILE A 244 9.13 0.13 13.89
CA ILE A 244 8.55 1.24 14.67
C ILE A 244 8.72 2.55 13.91
N ALA A 245 9.73 2.74 13.04
CA ALA A 245 9.81 3.91 12.17
C ALA A 245 8.63 4.04 11.18
N GLU A 246 8.06 2.92 10.72
CA GLU A 246 6.82 2.88 9.91
C GLU A 246 5.63 3.49 10.68
N LYS A 247 5.57 3.27 12.00
CA LYS A 247 4.55 3.84 12.90
C LYS A 247 4.94 5.19 13.53
N ALA A 248 6.22 5.54 13.53
CA ALA A 248 6.78 6.57 14.39
C ALA A 248 7.08 7.91 13.71
N PHE A 249 6.70 8.09 12.45
CA PHE A 249 6.52 9.45 11.91
C PHE A 249 5.23 10.07 12.48
N ASN A 250 5.21 10.27 13.79
CA ASN A 250 4.30 11.21 14.42
C ASN A 250 5.00 12.57 14.37
N LEU A 251 4.41 13.54 13.68
CA LEU A 251 4.99 14.88 13.44
C LEU A 251 5.35 15.63 14.74
N ASN A 252 4.86 15.17 15.90
CA ASN A 252 5.05 15.84 17.19
C ASN A 252 6.39 15.55 17.88
N SER A 253 7.24 14.64 17.38
CA SER A 253 8.50 14.28 18.08
C SER A 253 9.79 14.58 17.29
N PHE A 254 9.73 15.43 16.26
CA PHE A 254 10.84 15.70 15.33
C PHE A 254 12.17 16.18 15.96
N PHE A 255 12.22 16.47 17.26
CA PHE A 255 13.38 17.00 17.97
C PHE A 255 13.92 16.10 19.10
N ASP A 256 13.63 14.80 19.10
CA ASP A 256 14.26 13.83 20.02
C ASP A 256 15.45 13.08 19.39
N GLN A 257 16.35 12.53 20.23
CA GLN A 257 17.46 11.68 19.79
C GLN A 257 16.99 10.43 19.02
N GLU A 258 15.73 10.03 19.22
CA GLU A 258 15.12 8.91 18.52
C GLU A 258 14.89 9.22 17.03
N THR A 259 14.58 10.48 16.69
CA THR A 259 14.38 10.96 15.32
C THR A 259 15.66 10.89 14.51
N THR A 260 16.79 11.39 15.04
CA THR A 260 18.09 11.28 14.35
C THR A 260 18.46 9.81 14.08
N ARG A 261 18.24 8.93 15.05
CA ARG A 261 18.47 7.49 14.89
C ARG A 261 17.59 6.89 13.78
N ARG A 262 16.32 7.29 13.70
CA ARG A 262 15.38 6.84 12.66
C ARG A 262 15.78 7.33 11.27
N LEU A 263 16.18 8.58 11.11
CA LEU A 263 16.66 9.11 9.83
C LEU A 263 17.92 8.39 9.36
N ASN A 264 18.86 8.13 10.26
CA ASN A 264 20.07 7.36 9.94
C ASN A 264 19.73 5.93 9.51
N LEU A 265 18.73 5.30 10.15
CA LEU A 265 18.25 3.98 9.78
C LEU A 265 17.56 3.98 8.41
N CYS A 266 16.73 4.98 8.12
CA CYS A 266 16.13 5.17 6.80
C CYS A 266 17.19 5.33 5.71
N PHE A 267 18.22 6.17 5.93
CA PHE A 267 19.32 6.31 4.98
C PHE A 267 20.02 4.96 4.74
N LYS A 268 20.35 4.23 5.82
CA LYS A 268 21.02 2.93 5.75
C LYS A 268 20.22 1.86 5.00
N LEU A 269 18.89 1.86 5.13
CA LEU A 269 18.03 0.83 4.56
C LEU A 269 17.51 1.15 3.16
N ILE A 270 17.38 2.44 2.84
CA ILE A 270 16.76 2.89 1.59
C ILE A 270 17.81 3.39 0.60
N ILE A 271 18.79 4.16 1.07
CA ILE A 271 19.71 4.91 0.19
C ILE A 271 21.03 4.17 0.05
N THR A 272 21.68 3.80 1.17
CA THR A 272 22.95 3.06 1.14
C THR A 272 22.93 1.84 0.23
N PRO A 273 21.88 0.99 0.20
CA PRO A 273 21.89 -0.20 -0.63
C PRO A 273 21.83 0.09 -2.12
N VAL A 274 21.53 1.31 -2.57
CA VAL A 274 21.40 1.69 -3.98
C VAL A 274 22.20 2.94 -4.33
N ALA A 275 23.04 3.46 -3.42
CA ALA A 275 23.72 4.75 -3.59
C ALA A 275 24.58 4.82 -4.86
N ASP A 276 25.25 3.72 -5.22
CA ASP A 276 26.04 3.59 -6.45
C ASP A 276 25.19 3.61 -7.74
N LEU A 277 23.87 3.45 -7.62
CA LEU A 277 22.93 3.51 -8.74
C LEU A 277 22.26 4.88 -8.88
N LEU A 278 22.29 5.71 -7.84
CA LEU A 278 21.67 7.03 -7.79
C LEU A 278 22.66 8.10 -8.30
N THR A 279 23.07 7.98 -9.56
CA THR A 279 24.11 8.83 -10.16
C THR A 279 23.59 10.12 -10.78
N GLU A 280 22.29 10.17 -11.08
CA GLU A 280 21.66 11.31 -11.74
C GLU A 280 21.47 12.50 -10.77
N PRO A 281 21.43 13.75 -11.28
CA PRO A 281 21.27 14.94 -10.46
C PRO A 281 19.89 15.03 -9.76
N GLU A 282 18.93 14.21 -10.17
CA GLU A 282 17.59 14.14 -9.58
C GLU A 282 17.18 12.70 -9.26
N ILE A 283 16.55 12.53 -8.09
CA ILE A 283 15.91 11.28 -7.69
C ILE A 283 14.41 11.50 -7.59
N VAL A 284 13.65 10.65 -8.28
CA VAL A 284 12.21 10.53 -8.12
C VAL A 284 11.92 9.38 -7.19
N ILE A 285 11.30 9.63 -6.05
CA ILE A 285 11.03 8.62 -5.04
C ILE A 285 9.56 8.22 -5.12
N VAL A 286 9.30 6.92 -5.21
CA VAL A 286 7.97 6.31 -5.13
C VAL A 286 7.88 5.51 -3.81
N PRO A 287 7.53 6.17 -2.69
CA PRO A 287 7.60 5.55 -1.37
C PRO A 287 6.32 4.75 -1.07
N GLU A 288 6.42 3.78 -0.17
CA GLU A 288 5.28 2.98 0.31
C GLU A 288 4.66 3.50 1.60
N ARG A 289 3.33 3.70 1.63
CA ARG A 289 2.55 3.91 2.86
C ARG A 289 3.18 4.98 3.76
N SER A 290 3.55 4.66 4.99
CA SER A 290 4.12 5.63 5.92
C SER A 290 5.46 6.21 5.45
N LEU A 291 6.12 5.59 4.46
CA LEU A 291 7.35 6.13 3.88
C LEU A 291 7.13 7.49 3.20
N TYR A 292 5.88 7.88 2.85
CA TYR A 292 5.57 9.27 2.46
C TYR A 292 5.91 10.29 3.55
N ARG A 293 6.07 9.84 4.81
CA ARG A 293 6.43 10.71 5.94
C ARG A 293 7.94 10.79 6.17
N VAL A 294 8.75 10.01 5.43
CA VAL A 294 10.21 10.11 5.51
C VAL A 294 10.63 11.44 4.88
N PRO A 295 11.33 12.32 5.59
CA PRO A 295 11.86 13.54 5.00
C PRO A 295 13.11 13.19 4.19
N PHE A 296 12.93 12.65 2.97
CA PHE A 296 14.03 12.16 2.13
C PHE A 296 15.13 13.21 1.92
N ALA A 297 14.76 14.48 1.79
CA ALA A 297 15.69 15.62 1.72
C ALA A 297 16.62 15.73 2.92
N ALA A 298 16.11 15.42 4.12
CA ALA A 298 16.86 15.49 5.38
C ALA A 298 17.57 14.18 5.73
N LEU A 299 17.51 13.16 4.89
CA LEU A 299 18.36 11.98 5.09
C LEU A 299 19.82 12.37 4.84
N ARG A 300 20.70 11.83 5.68
CA ARG A 300 22.08 12.28 5.79
C ARG A 300 23.05 11.12 5.59
N ASP A 301 23.98 11.27 4.65
CA ASP A 301 25.09 10.36 4.50
C ASP A 301 26.04 10.53 5.70
N GLN A 302 26.29 9.43 6.40
CA GLN A 302 27.14 9.45 7.60
C GLN A 302 28.63 9.49 7.25
N SER A 303 29.01 9.18 6.01
CA SER A 303 30.40 9.14 5.58
C SER A 303 30.99 10.53 5.33
N ASP A 304 30.23 11.43 4.72
CA ASP A 304 30.64 12.81 4.43
C ASP A 304 29.81 13.88 5.17
N GLY A 305 28.73 13.46 5.84
CA GLY A 305 27.89 14.34 6.64
C GLY A 305 26.94 15.22 5.83
N ARG A 306 26.79 15.01 4.52
CA ARG A 306 25.89 15.80 3.67
C ARG A 306 24.47 15.25 3.66
N TYR A 307 23.49 16.14 3.48
CA TYR A 307 22.10 15.76 3.23
C TYR A 307 21.89 15.43 1.77
N ILE A 308 20.95 14.53 1.46
CA ILE A 308 20.65 14.16 0.06
C ILE A 308 20.24 15.40 -0.74
N SER A 309 19.50 16.34 -0.13
CA SER A 309 19.10 17.58 -0.80
C SER A 309 20.26 18.52 -1.17
N GLU A 310 21.45 18.33 -0.58
CA GLU A 310 22.64 19.12 -0.93
C GLU A 310 23.34 18.59 -2.18
N THR A 311 23.06 17.34 -2.57
CA THR A 311 23.72 16.68 -3.71
C THR A 311 22.76 16.42 -4.87
N GLN A 312 21.48 16.17 -4.59
CA GLN A 312 20.48 15.78 -5.59
C GLN A 312 19.15 16.50 -5.35
N ARG A 313 18.47 16.84 -6.46
CA ARG A 313 17.07 17.24 -6.40
C ARG A 313 16.21 16.03 -6.06
N ILE A 314 15.18 16.25 -5.27
CA ILE A 314 14.27 15.17 -4.85
C ILE A 314 12.86 15.53 -5.27
N ARG A 315 12.22 14.61 -5.98
CA ARG A 315 10.80 14.65 -6.30
C ARG A 315 10.14 13.41 -5.73
N ILE A 316 8.97 13.57 -5.11
CA ILE A 316 8.22 12.44 -4.54
C ILE A 316 6.92 12.32 -5.32
N VAL A 317 6.61 11.12 -5.80
CA VAL A 317 5.37 10.85 -6.54
C VAL A 317 4.58 9.71 -5.88
N PRO A 318 3.24 9.73 -5.94
CA PRO A 318 2.42 8.67 -5.35
C PRO A 318 2.66 7.31 -6.00
N SER A 319 2.80 7.28 -7.32
CA SER A 319 3.01 6.05 -8.08
C SER A 319 3.59 6.37 -9.46
N LEU A 320 4.16 5.37 -10.13
CA LEU A 320 4.64 5.50 -11.50
C LEU A 320 3.49 5.83 -12.46
N THR A 321 2.31 5.25 -12.26
CA THR A 321 1.13 5.61 -13.04
C THR A 321 0.71 7.06 -12.86
N THR A 322 0.65 7.57 -11.63
CA THR A 322 0.28 8.97 -11.42
C THR A 322 1.28 9.91 -12.09
N LEU A 323 2.57 9.56 -12.09
CA LEU A 323 3.58 10.31 -12.82
C LEU A 323 3.35 10.25 -14.33
N LYS A 324 3.08 9.07 -14.88
CA LYS A 324 2.78 8.89 -16.30
C LYS A 324 1.54 9.69 -16.73
N LEU A 325 0.48 9.67 -15.92
CA LEU A 325 -0.74 10.47 -16.16
C LEU A 325 -0.45 11.98 -16.17
N ILE A 326 0.42 12.47 -15.27
CA ILE A 326 0.84 13.89 -15.27
C ILE A 326 1.59 14.23 -16.56
N GLN A 327 2.48 13.35 -17.00
CA GLN A 327 3.27 13.54 -18.21
C GLN A 327 2.45 13.45 -19.51
N ASP A 328 1.40 12.64 -19.52
CA ASP A 328 0.50 12.43 -20.66
C ASP A 328 -0.70 13.40 -20.64
N CYS A 329 -0.89 14.12 -19.53
CA CYS A 329 -1.92 15.14 -19.40
C CYS A 329 -1.72 16.23 -20.48
N PRO A 330 -2.77 16.53 -21.28
CA PRO A 330 -2.68 17.53 -22.33
C PRO A 330 -2.27 18.92 -21.83
N ALA A 331 -1.58 19.69 -22.67
CA ALA A 331 -1.03 21.00 -22.30
C ALA A 331 -2.08 21.98 -21.76
N ASP A 332 -3.31 21.92 -22.30
CA ASP A 332 -4.46 22.75 -21.94
C ASP A 332 -5.03 22.50 -20.54
N PHE A 333 -4.66 21.40 -19.88
CA PHE A 333 -5.01 21.13 -18.49
C PHE A 333 -3.96 21.66 -17.50
N HIS A 334 -2.77 22.03 -17.95
CA HIS A 334 -1.77 22.68 -17.11
C HIS A 334 -2.06 24.18 -17.06
N SER A 335 -2.15 24.75 -15.86
CA SER A 335 -2.37 26.19 -15.74
C SER A 335 -1.14 26.96 -16.23
N GLU A 336 -1.34 27.83 -17.22
CA GLU A 336 -0.33 28.77 -17.70
C GLU A 336 -0.27 30.06 -16.87
N THR A 337 -1.14 30.22 -15.86
CA THR A 337 -1.26 31.45 -15.05
C THR A 337 -0.13 31.63 -14.03
N GLY A 338 0.80 30.67 -13.96
CA GLY A 338 1.96 30.68 -13.07
C GLY A 338 1.74 29.86 -11.80
N ALA A 339 2.48 30.20 -10.75
CA ALA A 339 2.46 29.44 -9.50
C ALA A 339 1.43 29.97 -8.50
N VAL A 340 0.77 29.05 -7.77
CA VAL A 340 -0.06 29.37 -6.61
C VAL A 340 0.64 28.89 -5.35
N VAL A 341 0.98 29.80 -4.46
CA VAL A 341 1.60 29.48 -3.16
C VAL A 341 0.55 29.61 -2.07
N VAL A 342 0.37 28.56 -1.28
CA VAL A 342 -0.62 28.49 -0.19
C VAL A 342 0.09 28.07 1.09
N GLY A 343 -0.12 28.80 2.18
CA GLY A 343 0.49 28.48 3.47
C GLY A 343 -0.34 28.94 4.65
N ASP A 344 -0.15 28.31 5.81
CA ASP A 344 -0.78 28.68 7.08
C ASP A 344 -2.29 28.99 6.98
N PRO A 345 -3.13 28.02 6.53
CA PRO A 345 -4.56 28.26 6.40
C PRO A 345 -5.23 28.42 7.76
N LYS A 346 -6.12 29.41 7.87
CA LYS A 346 -6.95 29.58 9.06
C LYS A 346 -8.13 28.63 9.00
N VAL A 347 -8.07 27.56 9.79
CA VAL A 347 -9.07 26.47 9.82
C VAL A 347 -10.22 26.69 10.80
N GLY A 348 -10.08 27.61 11.75
CA GLY A 348 -11.11 27.87 12.76
C GLY A 348 -11.31 26.71 13.75
N LYS A 349 -12.56 26.52 14.21
CA LYS A 349 -12.95 25.44 15.12
C LYS A 349 -13.41 24.23 14.29
N VAL A 350 -12.77 23.08 14.50
CA VAL A 350 -13.03 21.85 13.76
C VAL A 350 -13.17 20.66 14.70
N TYR A 351 -13.92 19.64 14.29
CA TYR A 351 -13.97 18.37 15.00
C TYR A 351 -12.84 17.47 14.51
N TYR A 352 -11.87 17.16 15.38
CA TYR A 352 -10.68 16.39 15.04
C TYR A 352 -10.38 15.36 16.13
N MET A 353 -10.18 14.10 15.74
CA MET A 353 -9.89 12.98 16.65
C MET A 353 -10.92 12.85 17.79
N GLY A 354 -12.21 12.99 17.47
CA GLY A 354 -13.30 12.80 18.42
C GLY A 354 -13.57 14.00 19.35
N GLY A 355 -13.04 15.19 19.06
CA GLY A 355 -13.34 16.39 19.84
C GLY A 355 -13.20 17.69 19.06
N GLU A 356 -13.86 18.74 19.53
CA GLU A 356 -13.69 20.08 18.98
C GLU A 356 -12.31 20.66 19.34
N ARG A 357 -11.60 21.17 18.34
CA ARG A 357 -10.29 21.80 18.48
C ARG A 357 -10.19 23.05 17.63
N THR A 358 -9.37 23.98 18.07
CA THR A 358 -8.90 25.11 17.28
C THR A 358 -7.39 24.98 17.13
N PHE A 359 -6.92 24.98 15.89
CA PHE A 359 -5.49 24.89 15.60
C PHE A 359 -4.84 26.26 15.68
N VAL A 360 -3.67 26.32 16.31
CA VAL A 360 -2.86 27.54 16.33
C VAL A 360 -2.26 27.79 14.94
N PRO A 361 -2.12 29.05 14.50
CA PRO A 361 -1.45 29.39 13.26
C PRO A 361 -0.03 28.83 13.18
N LEU A 362 0.33 28.28 12.02
CA LEU A 362 1.61 27.67 11.70
C LEU A 362 2.56 28.74 11.15
N HIS A 363 3.12 29.55 12.05
CA HIS A 363 3.97 30.69 11.72
C HIS A 363 5.16 30.33 10.82
N CYS A 364 5.75 29.13 10.98
CA CYS A 364 6.84 28.69 10.12
C CYS A 364 6.37 28.39 8.69
N ALA A 365 5.21 27.74 8.53
CA ALA A 365 4.62 27.49 7.20
C ALA A 365 4.22 28.79 6.50
N ARG A 366 3.81 29.81 7.26
CA ARG A 366 3.59 31.16 6.74
C ARG A 366 4.88 31.75 6.17
N LYS A 367 5.95 31.76 6.95
CA LYS A 367 7.26 32.29 6.51
C LYS A 367 7.76 31.55 5.26
N GLU A 368 7.63 30.23 5.23
CA GLU A 368 8.02 29.42 4.08
C GLU A 368 7.21 29.81 2.83
N ALA A 369 5.90 29.94 2.94
CA ALA A 369 5.04 30.38 1.84
C ALA A 369 5.35 31.83 1.39
N GLU A 370 5.72 32.73 2.30
CA GLU A 370 6.19 34.08 1.98
C GLU A 370 7.50 34.03 1.18
N MET A 371 8.49 33.27 1.66
CA MET A 371 9.79 33.11 0.98
C MET A 371 9.63 32.50 -0.43
N ILE A 372 8.81 31.45 -0.57
CA ILE A 372 8.55 30.83 -1.88
C ILE A 372 7.77 31.79 -2.79
N GLY A 373 6.81 32.55 -2.23
CA GLY A 373 6.09 33.58 -2.98
C GLY A 373 7.01 34.65 -3.54
N GLU A 374 7.97 35.13 -2.73
CA GLU A 374 8.99 36.08 -3.18
C GLU A 374 9.87 35.50 -4.29
N LEU A 375 10.34 34.26 -4.14
CA LEU A 375 11.16 33.57 -5.14
C LEU A 375 10.46 33.40 -6.49
N LEU A 376 9.15 33.16 -6.46
CA LEU A 376 8.33 32.93 -7.66
C LEU A 376 7.66 34.21 -8.17
N GLY A 377 7.80 35.34 -7.47
CA GLY A 377 7.15 36.60 -7.81
C GLY A 377 5.62 36.57 -7.66
N VAL A 378 5.07 35.71 -6.79
CA VAL A 378 3.62 35.54 -6.60
C VAL A 378 3.21 35.85 -5.17
N GLN A 379 2.05 36.51 -5.00
CA GLN A 379 1.54 36.77 -3.66
C GLN A 379 0.90 35.49 -3.08
N PRO A 380 1.42 34.97 -1.95
CA PRO A 380 0.89 33.75 -1.35
C PRO A 380 -0.50 33.95 -0.75
N LEU A 381 -1.32 32.91 -0.83
CA LEU A 381 -2.58 32.79 -0.10
C LEU A 381 -2.26 32.34 1.33
N LEU A 382 -2.56 33.20 2.30
CA LEU A 382 -2.24 32.99 3.71
C LEU A 382 -3.48 33.18 4.60
N GLY A 383 -3.54 32.48 5.74
CA GLY A 383 -4.56 32.67 6.76
C GLY A 383 -5.98 32.48 6.22
N GLU A 384 -6.83 33.50 6.35
CA GLU A 384 -8.22 33.49 5.88
C GLU A 384 -8.36 33.37 4.35
N ARG A 385 -7.32 33.73 3.59
CA ARG A 385 -7.32 33.64 2.12
C ARG A 385 -6.86 32.28 1.60
N ALA A 386 -6.21 31.47 2.43
CA ALA A 386 -5.78 30.12 2.08
C ALA A 386 -6.96 29.13 2.16
N LYS A 387 -7.97 29.34 1.31
CA LYS A 387 -9.19 28.52 1.23
C LYS A 387 -9.31 27.89 -0.16
N LYS A 388 -9.96 26.73 -0.23
CA LYS A 388 -10.16 25.97 -1.48
C LYS A 388 -10.73 26.84 -2.61
N GLN A 389 -11.69 27.72 -2.32
CA GLN A 389 -12.32 28.59 -3.32
C GLN A 389 -11.31 29.55 -3.98
N GLU A 390 -10.44 30.18 -3.19
CA GLU A 390 -9.40 31.09 -3.69
C GLU A 390 -8.34 30.36 -4.51
N VAL A 391 -8.01 29.12 -4.11
CA VAL A 391 -7.06 28.27 -4.85
C VAL A 391 -7.64 27.87 -6.20
N LEU A 392 -8.93 27.54 -6.27
CA LEU A 392 -9.60 27.13 -7.51
C LEU A 392 -9.91 28.30 -8.46
N GLN A 393 -9.76 29.55 -8.02
CA GLN A 393 -9.95 30.75 -8.86
C GLN A 393 -8.67 31.21 -9.58
N ARG A 394 -7.51 30.69 -9.17
CA ARG A 394 -6.20 31.00 -9.74
C ARG A 394 -5.82 29.96 -10.79
#